data_AF-A0A3D5DRJ4-F1
#
_entry.id   AF-A0A3D5DRJ4-F1
#
_cell.length_a   1.000
_cell.length_b   1.000
_cell.length_c   1.000
_cell.angle_alpha   90.00
_cell.angle_beta   90.00
_cell.angle_gamma   90.00
#
_symmetry.space_group_name_H-M   'P 1'
#
loop_
_entity.id
_entity.type
_entity.pdbx_description
1 polymer ?
#
loop_
_entity_poly.entity_id
_entity_poly.type
_entity_poly.pdbx_seq_one_letter_code
_entity_poly.pdbx_strand_id
1 'polypeptide(L)'
;MRVALCQLPVSPDPAINLGRVREAMAAAARQRADLAVFPEATQARFGSDLRAVAEPLDGGFGAGLAEAARSAGVALVAGVFEPAPDGRVYNTTVGYDGAGERVAAYRKIHL
;
A
#
# COMPACT_ATOMS: atom_id res chain seq x y z
N MET A 1 20.80 4.46 -5.13
CA MET A 1 19.39 4.18 -4.86
C MET A 1 18.69 3.76 -6.15
N ARG A 2 18.07 2.59 -6.19
CA ARG A 2 17.25 2.06 -7.30
C ARG A 2 15.79 2.03 -6.86
N VAL A 3 14.91 2.57 -7.71
CA VAL A 3 13.47 2.66 -7.45
C VAL A 3 12.71 1.80 -8.45
N ALA A 4 11.78 0.99 -7.96
CA ALA A 4 10.82 0.25 -8.77
C ALA A 4 9.46 0.97 -8.76
N LEU A 5 8.92 1.26 -9.95
CA LEU A 5 7.56 1.76 -10.10
C LEU A 5 6.65 0.57 -10.41
N CYS A 6 5.88 0.13 -9.42
CA CYS A 6 5.11 -1.11 -9.46
C CYS A 6 3.70 -0.85 -10.01
N GLN A 7 3.57 -0.71 -11.33
CA GLN A 7 2.26 -0.55 -11.96
C GLN A 7 1.45 -1.85 -11.88
N LEU A 8 0.28 -1.80 -11.25
CA LEU A 8 -0.60 -2.96 -11.04
C LEU A 8 -2.04 -2.67 -11.48
N PRO A 9 -2.77 -3.65 -12.03
CA PRO A 9 -4.22 -3.58 -12.07
C PRO A 9 -4.77 -3.69 -10.63
N VAL A 10 -5.64 -2.76 -10.24
CA VAL A 10 -6.22 -2.74 -8.89
C VAL A 10 -7.63 -3.34 -8.91
N SER A 11 -7.85 -4.35 -8.09
CA SER A 11 -9.13 -5.02 -7.80
C SER A 11 -9.98 -4.20 -6.82
N PRO A 12 -11.31 -4.39 -6.75
CA PRO A 12 -12.09 -3.93 -5.59
C PRO A 12 -11.79 -4.73 -4.31
N ASP A 13 -11.16 -5.91 -4.41
CA ASP A 13 -10.82 -6.79 -3.27
C ASP A 13 -9.38 -6.54 -2.77
N PRO A 14 -9.20 -6.06 -1.52
CA PRO A 14 -7.88 -5.84 -0.92
C PRO A 14 -6.99 -7.08 -0.85
N ALA A 15 -7.56 -8.29 -0.69
CA ALA A 15 -6.78 -9.51 -0.61
C ALA A 15 -6.08 -9.83 -1.95
N ILE A 16 -6.79 -9.63 -3.06
CA ILE A 16 -6.23 -9.78 -4.41
C ILE A 16 -5.10 -8.76 -4.63
N ASN A 17 -5.31 -7.51 -4.22
CA ASN A 17 -4.33 -6.45 -4.38
C ASN A 17 -3.07 -6.70 -3.54
N LEU A 18 -3.24 -7.17 -2.30
CA LEU A 18 -2.13 -7.51 -1.43
C LEU A 18 -1.28 -8.67 -2.00
N GLY A 19 -1.92 -9.66 -2.63
CA GLY A 19 -1.21 -10.70 -3.39
C GLY A 19 -0.32 -10.11 -4.50
N ARG A 20 -0.87 -9.19 -5.30
CA ARG A 20 -0.13 -8.50 -6.37
C ARG A 20 1.01 -7.63 -5.84
N VAL A 21 0.82 -6.96 -4.69
CA VAL A 21 1.88 -6.21 -4.01
C VAL A 21 3.03 -7.15 -3.63
N ARG A 22 2.75 -8.30 -3.03
CA ARG A 22 3.79 -9.28 -2.64
C ARG A 22 4.59 -9.78 -3.84
N GLU A 23 3.92 -10.09 -4.95
CA GLU A 23 4.59 -10.51 -6.20
C GLU A 23 5.49 -9.41 -6.76
N ALA A 24 5.02 -8.16 -6.77
CA ALA A 24 5.78 -7.01 -7.22
C ALA A 24 6.97 -6.71 -6.31
N MET A 25 6.82 -6.85 -4.99
CA MET A 25 7.91 -6.71 -4.03
C MET A 25 9.00 -7.76 -4.25
N ALA A 26 8.63 -9.02 -4.46
CA ALA A 26 9.58 -10.06 -4.81
C ALA A 26 10.32 -9.75 -6.13
N ALA A 27 9.63 -9.19 -7.12
CA ALA A 27 10.24 -8.77 -8.38
C ALA A 27 11.20 -7.58 -8.21
N ALA A 28 10.84 -6.60 -7.37
CA ALA A 28 11.67 -5.46 -7.03
C ALA A 28 12.95 -5.90 -6.29
N ALA A 29 12.84 -6.82 -5.34
CA ALA A 29 13.97 -7.40 -4.62
C ALA A 29 14.94 -8.15 -5.55
N ARG A 30 14.43 -8.98 -6.48
CA ARG A 30 15.26 -9.65 -7.51
C ARG A 30 16.03 -8.65 -8.38
N GLN A 31 15.47 -7.47 -8.59
CA GLN A 31 16.10 -6.37 -9.32
C GLN A 31 16.96 -5.45 -8.43
N ARG A 32 17.15 -5.78 -7.15
CA ARG A 32 17.93 -4.99 -6.18
C ARG A 32 17.41 -3.55 -6.05
N ALA A 33 16.10 -3.36 -6.03
CA ALA A 33 15.51 -2.08 -5.70
C ALA A 33 15.68 -1.77 -4.21
N ASP A 34 15.89 -0.50 -3.89
CA ASP A 34 15.91 0.01 -2.51
C ASP A 34 14.52 0.49 -2.07
N LEU A 35 13.69 0.92 -3.03
CA LEU A 35 12.33 1.42 -2.83
C LEU A 35 11.40 0.91 -3.94
N ALA A 36 10.23 0.44 -3.56
CA ALA A 36 9.11 0.11 -4.44
C ALA A 36 7.94 1.09 -4.21
N VAL A 37 7.48 1.73 -5.28
CA VAL A 37 6.37 2.69 -5.24
C VAL A 37 5.18 2.10 -5.98
N PHE A 38 4.06 1.99 -5.27
CA PHE A 38 2.80 1.49 -5.80
C PHE A 38 1.83 2.64 -6.14
N PRO A 39 0.79 2.38 -6.96
CA PRO A 39 -0.17 3.39 -7.37
C PRO A 39 -0.98 3.98 -6.20
N GLU A 40 -1.66 5.10 -6.49
CA GLU A 40 -2.77 5.54 -5.65
C GLU A 40 -3.82 4.42 -5.51
N ALA A 41 -4.49 4.37 -4.36
CA ALA A 41 -5.58 3.42 -4.12
C ALA A 41 -5.16 1.94 -4.30
N THR A 42 -3.91 1.59 -3.98
CA THR A 42 -3.39 0.21 -4.07
C THR A 42 -4.27 -0.78 -3.28
N GLN A 43 -4.89 -0.35 -2.18
CA GLN A 43 -5.82 -1.18 -1.40
C GLN A 43 -7.07 -1.62 -2.17
N ALA A 44 -7.73 -0.70 -2.90
CA ALA A 44 -8.92 -1.01 -3.68
C ALA A 44 -9.15 0.06 -4.74
N ARG A 45 -9.61 -0.32 -5.95
CA ARG A 45 -9.79 0.64 -7.03
C ARG A 45 -10.89 1.66 -6.71
N PHE A 46 -10.76 2.86 -7.26
CA PHE A 46 -11.85 3.82 -7.31
C PHE A 46 -13.09 3.25 -8.03
N GLY A 47 -14.26 3.73 -7.62
CA GLY A 47 -15.56 3.19 -8.04
C GLY A 47 -16.01 1.94 -7.28
N SER A 48 -15.22 1.47 -6.31
CA SER A 48 -15.63 0.47 -5.31
C SER A 48 -16.24 1.17 -4.08
N ASP A 49 -16.92 0.42 -3.19
CA ASP A 49 -17.30 0.96 -1.89
C ASP A 49 -16.07 1.08 -0.98
N LEU A 50 -15.44 2.26 -1.00
CA LEU A 50 -14.23 2.53 -0.24
C LEU A 50 -14.44 2.45 1.27
N ARG A 51 -15.67 2.68 1.77
CA ARG A 51 -15.97 2.59 3.20
C ARG A 51 -15.93 1.15 3.69
N ALA A 52 -16.38 0.22 2.85
CA ALA A 52 -16.41 -1.20 3.17
C ALA A 52 -15.01 -1.83 3.28
N VAL A 53 -14.02 -1.25 2.60
CA VAL A 53 -12.64 -1.73 2.62
C VAL A 53 -11.72 -0.91 3.52
N ALA A 54 -12.12 0.29 3.92
CA ALA A 54 -11.29 1.16 4.75
C ALA A 54 -11.03 0.53 6.13
N GLU A 55 -9.78 0.56 6.56
CA GLU A 55 -9.34 0.00 7.84
C GLU A 55 -8.28 0.89 8.50
N PRO A 56 -8.05 0.78 9.81
CA PRO A 56 -6.90 1.40 10.46
C PRO A 56 -5.59 1.07 9.72
N LEU A 57 -4.60 1.96 9.76
CA LEU A 57 -3.35 1.76 9.01
C LEU A 57 -2.54 0.53 9.46
N ASP A 58 -2.80 0.01 10.65
CA ASP A 58 -2.28 -1.24 11.22
C ASP A 58 -3.25 -2.43 11.08
N GLY A 59 -4.32 -2.27 10.30
CA GLY A 59 -5.24 -3.32 9.88
C GLY A 59 -4.60 -4.36 8.96
N GLY A 60 -5.42 -5.24 8.40
CA GLY A 60 -4.95 -6.43 7.67
C GLY A 60 -4.14 -6.11 6.41
N PHE A 61 -4.59 -5.13 5.63
CA PHE A 61 -3.86 -4.63 4.46
C PHE A 61 -2.56 -3.94 4.88
N GLY A 62 -2.62 -3.04 5.87
CA GLY A 62 -1.45 -2.33 6.39
C GLY A 62 -0.37 -3.26 6.96
N ALA A 63 -0.76 -4.27 7.76
CA ALA A 63 0.12 -5.32 8.25
C ALA A 63 0.69 -6.19 7.11
N GLY A 64 -0.12 -6.43 6.08
CA GLY A 64 0.31 -7.11 4.86
C GLY A 64 1.41 -6.36 4.10
N LEU A 65 1.31 -5.02 4.01
CA LEU A 65 2.33 -4.17 3.41
C LEU A 65 3.64 -4.20 4.21
N ALA A 66 3.55 -4.09 5.54
CA ALA A 66 4.69 -4.20 6.45
C ALA A 66 5.44 -5.52 6.25
N GLU A 67 4.71 -6.65 6.22
CA GLU A 67 5.30 -7.96 5.97
C GLU A 67 5.93 -8.06 4.58
N ALA A 68 5.28 -7.52 3.54
CA ALA A 68 5.84 -7.53 2.19
C ALA A 68 7.15 -6.75 2.09
N ALA A 69 7.25 -5.60 2.75
CA ALA A 69 8.48 -4.81 2.83
C ALA A 69 9.59 -5.55 3.58
N ARG A 70 9.28 -6.11 4.76
CA ARG A 70 10.19 -6.90 5.58
C ARG A 70 10.74 -8.13 4.84
N SER A 71 9.84 -8.92 4.24
CA SER A 71 10.20 -10.13 3.50
C SER A 71 11.11 -9.84 2.30
N ALA A 72 10.89 -8.70 1.62
CA ALA A 72 11.71 -8.30 0.47
C ALA A 72 13.01 -7.60 0.88
N GLY A 73 13.09 -7.04 2.09
CA GLY A 73 14.16 -6.13 2.51
C GLY A 73 14.16 -4.83 1.71
N VAL A 74 13.00 -4.39 1.21
CA VAL A 74 12.84 -3.24 0.31
C VAL A 74 11.80 -2.28 0.89
N ALA A 75 12.10 -0.98 0.91
CA ALA A 75 11.12 0.02 1.35
C ALA A 75 9.93 0.08 0.40
N LEU A 76 8.74 0.41 0.91
CA LEU A 76 7.49 0.40 0.17
C LEU A 76 6.70 1.69 0.40
N VAL A 77 6.12 2.23 -0.67
CA VAL A 77 5.10 3.30 -0.62
C VAL A 77 3.83 2.84 -1.32
N ALA A 78 2.68 2.96 -0.67
CA ALA A 78 1.40 2.54 -1.25
C ALA A 78 0.23 3.45 -0.83
N GLY A 79 -0.78 3.53 -1.69
CA GLY A 79 -2.04 4.20 -1.39
C GLY A 79 -3.05 3.27 -0.70
N VAL A 80 -3.62 3.73 0.41
CA VAL A 80 -4.59 3.03 1.26
C VAL A 80 -5.76 3.94 1.62
N PHE A 81 -6.83 3.35 2.12
CA PHE A 81 -7.99 4.04 2.67
C PHE A 81 -8.15 3.70 4.15
N GLU A 82 -8.23 4.74 4.98
CA GLU A 82 -8.51 4.60 6.40
C GLU A 82 -9.84 5.28 6.77
N PRO A 83 -10.54 4.81 7.82
CA PRO A 83 -11.78 5.42 8.27
C PRO A 83 -11.60 6.90 8.63
N ALA A 84 -12.59 7.71 8.25
CA ALA A 84 -12.69 9.12 8.66
C ALA A 84 -14.05 9.38 9.34
N PRO A 85 -14.20 10.48 10.10
CA PRO A 85 -15.47 10.85 10.71
C PRO A 85 -16.62 10.97 9.69
N ASP A 86 -17.84 10.85 10.19
CA ASP A 86 -19.09 11.02 9.43
C ASP A 86 -19.26 10.01 8.28
N GLY A 87 -18.72 8.79 8.45
CA GLY A 87 -18.80 7.73 7.44
C GLY A 87 -17.99 8.02 6.18
N ARG A 88 -16.97 8.88 6.27
CA ARG A 88 -16.04 9.18 5.17
C ARG A 88 -14.80 8.28 5.26
N VAL A 89 -13.91 8.42 4.27
CA VAL A 89 -12.60 7.79 4.25
C VAL A 89 -11.53 8.83 3.96
N TYR A 90 -10.35 8.68 4.56
CA TYR A 90 -9.17 9.39 4.10
C TYR A 90 -8.50 8.60 2.98
N ASN A 91 -8.04 9.30 1.95
CA ASN A 91 -7.10 8.76 0.98
C ASN A 91 -5.69 9.00 1.52
N THR A 92 -5.01 7.93 1.92
CA THR A 92 -3.75 8.01 2.67
C THR A 92 -2.65 7.30 1.92
N THR A 93 -1.51 7.97 1.77
CA THR A 93 -0.27 7.33 1.33
C THR A 93 0.51 6.88 2.57
N VAL A 94 0.92 5.62 2.60
CA VAL A 94 1.77 5.05 3.67
C VAL A 94 3.15 4.71 3.13
N GLY A 95 4.16 4.87 3.98
CA GLY A 95 5.54 4.48 3.71
C GLY A 95 6.06 3.51 4.78
N TYR A 96 6.64 2.41 4.33
CA TYR A 96 7.29 1.40 5.18
C TYR A 96 8.77 1.28 4.79
N ASP A 97 9.64 1.08 5.77
CA ASP A 97 11.04 0.73 5.52
C ASP A 97 11.21 -0.77 5.20
N GLY A 98 12.45 -1.17 4.86
CA GLY A 98 12.77 -2.57 4.56
C GLY A 98 12.71 -3.52 5.76
N ALA A 99 12.55 -3.02 6.99
CA ALA A 99 12.29 -3.85 8.18
C ALA A 99 10.79 -4.07 8.42
N GLY A 100 9.94 -3.37 7.65
CA GLY A 100 8.48 -3.42 7.78
C GLY A 100 7.92 -2.39 8.75
N GLU A 101 8.73 -1.44 9.24
CA GLU A 101 8.24 -0.37 10.12
C GLU A 101 7.58 0.73 9.29
N ARG A 102 6.39 1.18 9.73
CA ARG A 102 5.71 2.31 9.08
C ARG A 102 6.39 3.62 9.49
N VAL A 103 7.16 4.19 8.58
CA VAL A 103 7.93 5.42 8.82
C VAL A 103 7.18 6.70 8.43
N ALA A 104 6.13 6.60 7.62
CA ALA A 104 5.34 7.75 7.19
C ALA A 104 3.88 7.41 6.88
N ALA A 105 3.00 8.38 7.08
CA ALA A 105 1.63 8.39 6.57
C ALA A 105 1.24 9.83 6.20
N TYR A 106 0.55 9.99 5.06
CA TYR A 106 0.12 11.29 4.54
C TYR A 106 -1.31 11.21 4.01
N ARG A 107 -2.22 11.98 4.61
CA ARG A 107 -3.60 12.12 4.15
C ARG A 107 -3.66 13.15 3.04
N LYS A 108 -4.25 12.80 1.90
CA LYS A 108 -4.44 13.69 0.75
C LYS A 108 -5.25 14.93 1.17
N ILE A 109 -4.67 16.11 0.99
CA ILE A 109 -5.26 17.38 1.42
C ILE A 109 -6.14 18.04 0.34
N HIS A 110 -5.97 17.66 -0.93
CA HIS A 110 -6.74 18.18 -2.07
C HIS A 110 -7.47 17.01 -2.75
N LEU A 111 -8.80 17.01 -2.66
CA LEU A 111 -9.68 15.94 -3.17
C LEU A 111 -10.30 16.29 -4.52
#